data_AF-A0A2V2RS92-F1
#
_entry.id   AF-A0A2V2RS92-F1
#
_cell.length_a   1.000
_cell.length_b   1.000
_cell.length_c   1.000
_cell.angle_alpha   90.00
_cell.angle_beta   90.00
_cell.angle_gamma   90.00
#
_symmetry.space_group_name_H-M   'P 1'
#
loop_
_entity.id
_entity.type
_entity.pdbx_description
1 polymer ?
#
loop_
_entity_poly.entity_id
_entity_poly.type
_entity_poly.pdbx_seq_one_letter_code
_entity_poly.pdbx_strand_id
1 'polypeptide(L)'
;MKLKLIGLICIMIYGACLLWGADELIPPADPALKADLIKRREAVANKIGPNSMLILFSSDLKTKTNDVEYEYRQSNNLYYLTGV
;
A
#
# COMPACT_ATOMS: atom_id res chain seq x y z
N MET A 1 -19.28 39.03 -20.02
CA MET A 1 -19.56 37.85 -19.16
C MET A 1 -19.03 36.52 -19.72
N LYS A 2 -18.93 36.34 -21.06
CA LYS A 2 -18.46 35.08 -21.68
C LYS A 2 -16.97 34.75 -21.43
N LEU A 3 -16.10 35.75 -21.26
CA LEU A 3 -14.64 35.56 -21.07
C LEU A 3 -14.25 34.97 -19.71
N LYS A 4 -14.98 35.31 -18.63
CA LYS A 4 -14.76 34.73 -17.29
C LYS A 4 -15.20 33.25 -17.23
N LEU A 5 -16.20 32.88 -18.03
CA LEU A 5 -16.73 31.52 -18.10
C LEU A 5 -15.77 30.57 -18.83
N ILE A 6 -15.14 31.03 -19.92
CA ILE A 6 -14.13 30.25 -20.66
C ILE A 6 -12.86 30.04 -19.81
N GLY A 7 -12.41 31.06 -19.08
CA GLY A 7 -11.26 30.95 -18.18
C GLY A 7 -11.47 29.93 -17.06
N LEU A 8 -12.67 29.88 -16.48
CA LEU A 8 -13.02 28.91 -15.44
C LEU A 8 -13.02 27.46 -15.99
N ILE A 9 -13.53 27.27 -17.21
CA ILE A 9 -13.56 25.96 -17.87
C ILE A 9 -12.14 25.47 -18.18
N CYS A 10 -11.24 26.34 -18.66
CA CYS A 10 -9.84 25.97 -18.91
C CYS A 10 -9.09 25.56 -17.64
N ILE A 11 -9.32 26.22 -16.51
CA ILE A 11 -8.69 25.87 -15.21
C ILE A 11 -9.21 24.52 -14.71
N MET A 12 -10.51 24.25 -14.87
CA MET A 12 -11.12 22.96 -14.50
C MET A 12 -10.58 21.80 -15.36
N ILE A 13 -10.37 22.03 -16.66
CA ILE A 13 -9.79 21.03 -17.57
C ILE A 13 -8.31 20.80 -17.25
N TYR A 14 -7.55 21.85 -16.93
CA TYR A 14 -6.14 21.72 -16.53
C TYR A 14 -5.98 20.97 -15.21
N GLY A 15 -6.87 21.21 -14.23
CA GLY A 15 -6.89 20.50 -12.96
C GLY A 15 -7.27 19.02 -13.09
N ALA A 16 -8.22 18.69 -13.97
CA ALA A 16 -8.61 17.31 -14.25
C ALA A 16 -7.49 16.51 -14.96
N CYS A 17 -6.73 17.18 -15.84
CA CYS A 17 -5.61 16.56 -16.55
C CYS A 17 -4.43 16.23 -15.61
N LEU A 18 -4.16 17.08 -14.62
CA LEU A 18 -3.11 16.85 -13.63
C LEU A 18 -3.42 15.70 -12.64
N LEU A 19 -4.70 15.37 -12.44
CA LEU A 19 -5.13 14.29 -11.54
C LEU A 19 -5.21 12.92 -12.24
N TRP A 20 -5.24 12.87 -13.57
CA TRP A 20 -5.43 11.61 -14.32
C TRP A 20 -4.15 10.76 -14.44
N GLY A 21 -2.97 11.36 -14.27
CA GLY A 21 -1.67 10.70 -14.50
C GLY A 21 -0.91 10.22 -13.25
N ALA A 22 -1.46 10.40 -12.04
CA ALA A 22 -0.73 10.11 -10.81
C ALA A 22 -0.65 8.61 -10.45
N ASP A 23 -1.50 7.76 -11.04
CA ASP A 23 -1.61 6.34 -10.68
C ASP A 23 -0.67 5.40 -11.45
N GLU A 24 0.03 5.87 -12.50
CA GLU A 24 0.85 5.01 -13.38
C GLU A 24 2.32 4.85 -12.94
N LEU A 25 2.83 5.65 -12.01
CA LEU A 25 4.27 5.66 -11.69
C LEU A 25 4.71 4.49 -10.77
N ILE A 26 3.74 3.76 -10.19
CA ILE A 26 3.97 2.62 -9.31
C ILE A 26 3.19 1.46 -9.92
N PRO A 27 3.84 0.34 -10.30
CA PRO A 27 3.11 -0.80 -10.84
C PRO A 27 2.02 -1.19 -9.83
N PRO A 28 0.74 -1.26 -10.22
CA PRO A 28 -0.31 -1.61 -9.28
C PRO A 28 0.03 -3.01 -8.77
N ALA A 29 0.30 -3.12 -7.47
CA ALA A 29 0.21 -4.41 -6.79
C ALA A 29 -1.11 -5.04 -7.23
N ASP A 30 -1.06 -6.29 -7.72
CA ASP A 30 -2.21 -6.99 -8.32
C ASP A 30 -3.48 -6.62 -7.54
N PRO A 31 -4.48 -5.96 -8.18
CA PRO A 31 -5.64 -5.45 -7.48
C PRO A 31 -6.39 -6.57 -6.73
N ALA A 32 -6.33 -7.81 -7.21
CA ALA A 32 -6.87 -8.97 -6.52
C ALA A 32 -6.11 -9.26 -5.22
N LEU A 33 -4.78 -9.23 -5.24
CA LEU A 33 -3.93 -9.40 -4.05
C LEU A 33 -4.18 -8.28 -3.03
N LYS A 34 -4.25 -7.02 -3.47
CA LYS A 34 -4.51 -5.89 -2.59
C LYS A 34 -5.85 -6.04 -1.86
N ALA A 35 -6.91 -6.43 -2.59
CA ALA A 35 -8.23 -6.67 -2.00
C ALA A 35 -8.20 -7.81 -0.96
N ASP A 36 -7.48 -8.90 -1.24
CA ASP A 36 -7.35 -10.01 -0.31
C ASP A 36 -6.57 -9.63 0.97
N LEU A 37 -5.49 -8.86 0.85
CA LEU A 37 -4.73 -8.37 2.00
C LEU A 37 -5.57 -7.46 2.91
N ILE A 38 -6.42 -6.60 2.33
CA ILE A 38 -7.36 -5.77 3.11
C ILE A 38 -8.33 -6.65 3.90
N LYS A 39 -8.94 -7.64 3.23
CA LYS A 39 -9.88 -8.58 3.85
C LYS A 39 -9.25 -9.34 5.02
N ARG A 40 -8.00 -9.79 4.87
CA ARG A 40 -7.26 -10.47 5.95
C ARG A 40 -7.04 -9.55 7.14
N ARG A 41 -6.67 -8.29 6.92
CA ARG A 41 -6.47 -7.30 7.99
C ARG A 41 -7.76 -6.97 8.72
N GLU A 42 -8.87 -6.82 8.00
CA GLU A 42 -10.19 -6.59 8.59
C GLU A 42 -10.60 -7.77 9.49
N ALA A 43 -10.41 -9.01 9.02
CA ALA A 43 -10.70 -10.20 9.80
C ALA A 43 -9.89 -10.28 11.10
N VAL A 44 -8.64 -9.82 11.09
CA VAL A 44 -7.80 -9.74 12.29
C VAL A 44 -8.25 -8.59 13.20
N ALA A 45 -8.48 -7.39 12.66
CA ALA A 45 -8.95 -6.23 13.42
C ALA A 45 -10.25 -6.53 14.17
N ASN A 46 -11.20 -7.21 13.51
CA ASN A 46 -12.45 -7.64 14.12
C ASN A 46 -12.27 -8.61 15.30
N LYS A 47 -11.21 -9.44 15.28
CA LYS A 47 -10.91 -10.39 16.36
C LYS A 47 -10.24 -9.72 17.56
N ILE A 48 -9.42 -8.69 17.34
CA ILE A 48 -8.72 -7.99 18.43
C ILE A 48 -9.67 -7.03 19.14
N GLY A 49 -10.59 -6.39 18.40
CA GLY A 49 -11.59 -5.49 18.94
C GLY A 49 -11.17 -4.01 18.97
N PRO A 50 -12.08 -3.12 19.39
CA PRO A 50 -11.85 -1.67 19.35
C PRO A 50 -10.76 -1.22 20.33
N ASN A 51 -10.11 -0.08 20.04
CA ASN A 51 -9.07 0.54 20.86
C ASN A 51 -7.84 -0.35 21.13
N SER A 52 -7.57 -1.29 20.21
CA SER A 52 -6.41 -2.17 20.27
C SER A 52 -5.38 -1.79 19.22
N MET A 53 -4.12 -2.14 19.46
CA MET A 53 -3.02 -1.95 18.52
C MET A 53 -2.31 -3.28 18.31
N LEU A 54 -2.14 -3.65 17.05
CA LEU A 54 -1.35 -4.81 16.65
C LEU A 54 0.03 -4.33 16.17
N ILE A 55 1.09 -4.82 16.81
CA ILE A 55 2.48 -4.58 16.40
C ILE A 55 3.05 -5.91 15.91
N LEU A 56 3.55 -5.93 14.67
CA LEU A 56 4.20 -7.09 14.07
C LEU A 56 5.63 -6.72 13.68
N PHE A 57 6.57 -7.63 13.94
CA PHE A 57 7.97 -7.44 13.62
C PHE A 57 8.37 -8.20 12.36
N SER A 58 9.30 -7.64 11.62
CA SER A 58 10.00 -8.33 10.53
C SER A 58 10.92 -9.41 11.10
N SER A 59 11.23 -10.41 10.28
CA SER A 59 12.30 -11.37 10.60
C SER A 59 13.66 -10.66 10.63
N ASP A 60 14.54 -11.15 11.48
CA ASP A 60 15.96 -10.78 11.50
C ASP A 60 16.75 -11.54 10.44
N LEU A 61 17.85 -10.93 9.99
CA LEU A 61 18.86 -11.60 9.16
C LEU A 61 19.63 -12.59 10.02
N LYS A 62 19.84 -13.80 9.49
CA LYS A 62 20.57 -14.86 10.18
C LYS A 62 21.94 -15.03 9.57
N THR A 63 22.98 -14.90 10.39
CA THR A 63 24.35 -15.19 9.97
C THR A 63 24.53 -16.68 9.74
N LYS A 64 25.01 -17.05 8.55
CA LYS A 64 25.38 -18.42 8.21
C LYS A 64 26.81 -18.73 8.67
N THR A 65 27.79 -17.89 8.31
CA THR A 65 29.20 -18.02 8.73
C THR A 65 29.93 -16.72 8.44
N ASN A 66 30.63 -16.15 9.43
CA ASN A 66 31.33 -14.86 9.31
C ASN A 66 30.39 -13.78 8.72
N ASP A 67 30.76 -13.20 7.57
CA ASP A 67 29.98 -12.14 6.89
C ASP A 67 28.93 -12.69 5.91
N VAL A 68 28.75 -14.02 5.85
CA VAL A 68 27.75 -14.65 4.98
C VAL A 68 26.45 -14.83 5.75
N GLU A 69 25.36 -14.30 5.21
CA GLU A 69 24.01 -14.45 5.74
C GLU A 69 23.24 -15.55 5.00
N TYR A 70 22.22 -16.11 5.66
CA TYR A 70 21.22 -16.94 4.98
C TYR A 70 20.30 -16.08 4.12
N GLU A 71 19.60 -16.73 3.18
CA GLU A 71 18.53 -16.08 2.44
C GLU A 71 17.46 -15.52 3.38
N TYR A 72 17.08 -14.28 3.14
CA TYR A 72 16.09 -13.61 3.97
C TYR A 72 14.74 -14.31 3.85
N ARG A 73 14.18 -14.71 4.99
CA ARG A 73 12.83 -15.25 5.07
C ARG A 73 12.01 -14.46 6.07
N GLN A 74 11.02 -13.76 5.54
CA GLN A 74 10.08 -12.97 6.33
C GLN A 74 9.24 -13.84 7.28
N SER A 75 8.77 -13.22 8.37
CA SER A 75 7.88 -13.86 9.31
C SER A 75 6.54 -14.15 8.64
N ASN A 76 6.02 -15.37 8.82
CA ASN A 76 4.80 -15.79 8.13
C ASN A 76 3.61 -14.87 8.45
N ASN A 77 3.51 -14.39 9.69
CA ASN A 77 2.40 -13.54 10.11
C ASN A 77 2.43 -12.16 9.45
N LEU A 78 3.61 -11.53 9.40
CA LEU A 78 3.75 -10.24 8.73
C LEU A 78 3.50 -10.42 7.23
N TYR A 79 4.20 -11.35 6.60
CA TYR A 79 4.06 -11.64 5.17
C TYR A 79 2.61 -11.97 4.76
N TYR A 80 1.89 -12.74 5.58
CA TYR A 80 0.50 -13.09 5.30
C TYR A 80 -0.44 -11.88 5.27
N LEU A 81 -0.17 -10.85 6.06
CA LEU A 81 -1.00 -9.65 6.18
C LEU A 81 -0.51 -8.50 5.32
N THR A 82 0.77 -8.46 4.94
CA THR A 82 1.38 -7.35 4.20
C THR A 82 1.80 -7.71 2.78
N GLY A 83 2.17 -8.97 2.52
CA GLY A 83 2.84 -9.37 1.27
C GLY A 83 4.26 -8.82 1.14
N VAL A 84 4.83 -8.33 2.25
CA VAL A 84 6.17 -7.73 2.38
C VAL A 84 7.00 -8.59 3.32
#